data_AF-E9FDA1-F1
#
_entry.id   AF-E9FDA1-F1
#
_cell.length_a   1.000
_cell.length_b   1.000
_cell.length_c   1.000
_cell.angle_alpha   90.00
_cell.angle_beta   90.00
_cell.angle_gamma   90.00
#
_symmetry.space_group_name_H-M   'P 1'
#
loop_
_entity.id
_entity.type
_entity.pdbx_description
1 polymer ?
#
loop_
_entity_poly.entity_id
_entity_poly.type
_entity_poly.pdbx_seq_one_letter_code
_entity_poly.pdbx_strand_id
1 'polypeptide(L)'
;MATFHPFPRLPFELRAMVWALAAEPRNVQITAECHEDMDPEDYDFYPALCIEHLFSPTPVPAVLHACRESRKQSPYEKLFYLEETESCYVWVNFDLDMLDVGLGPLSFLFLNRSRIRRLKFE
;
A
#
# COMPACT_ATOMS: atom_id res chain seq x y z
N MET A 1 1.02 31.03 3.48
CA MET A 1 1.34 29.82 2.70
C MET A 1 2.22 30.25 1.53
N ALA A 2 3.46 29.78 1.46
CA ALA A 2 4.37 30.11 0.37
C ALA A 2 4.07 29.20 -0.83
N THR A 3 3.64 29.78 -1.93
CA THR A 3 3.41 29.04 -3.18
C THR A 3 4.73 28.95 -3.94
N PHE A 4 5.23 27.74 -4.18
CA PHE A 4 6.43 27.54 -4.99
C PHE A 4 6.08 27.75 -6.48
N HIS A 5 6.10 29.01 -6.91
CA HIS A 5 5.73 29.45 -8.26
C HIS A 5 6.53 28.82 -9.43
N PRO A 6 7.76 28.32 -9.27
CA PRO A 6 8.48 27.67 -10.37
C PRO A 6 7.90 26.32 -10.79
N PHE A 7 7.37 25.53 -9.85
CA PHE A 7 6.96 24.15 -10.15
C PHE A 7 5.83 24.06 -11.19
N PRO A 8 4.74 24.86 -11.12
CA PRO A 8 3.69 24.84 -12.15
C PRO A 8 4.16 25.29 -13.54
N ARG A 9 5.34 25.93 -13.66
CA ARG A 9 5.89 26.39 -14.95
C ARG A 9 6.70 25.31 -15.68
N LEU A 10 7.01 24.20 -15.00
CA LEU A 10 7.71 23.09 -15.61
C LEU A 10 6.78 22.33 -16.58
N PRO A 11 7.30 21.81 -17.71
CA PRO A 11 6.60 20.84 -18.53
C PRO A 11 6.06 19.67 -17.71
N PHE A 12 4.96 19.07 -18.16
CA PHE A 12 4.28 18.00 -17.44
C PHE A 12 5.21 16.82 -17.14
N GLU A 13 6.08 16.47 -18.09
CA GLU A 13 7.04 15.37 -17.98
C GLU A 13 7.97 15.57 -16.78
N LEU A 14 8.50 16.78 -16.59
CA LEU A 14 9.38 17.09 -15.47
C LEU A 14 8.61 17.08 -14.14
N ARG A 15 7.37 17.56 -14.12
CA ARG A 15 6.54 17.53 -12.90
C ARG A 15 6.18 16.10 -12.51
N ALA A 16 5.85 15.25 -13.48
CA ALA A 16 5.62 13.82 -13.26
C ALA A 16 6.87 13.13 -12.73
N MET A 17 8.05 13.41 -13.32
CA MET A 17 9.33 12.89 -12.81
C MET A 17 9.61 13.34 -11.37
N VAL A 18 9.37 14.61 -11.04
CA VAL A 18 9.54 15.10 -9.67
C VAL A 18 8.61 14.36 -8.71
N TRP A 19 7.34 14.14 -9.06
CA TRP A 19 6.43 13.37 -8.21
C TRP A 19 6.82 11.90 -8.07
N ALA A 20 7.34 11.30 -9.13
CA ALA A 20 7.89 9.94 -9.08
C ALA A 20 9.08 9.84 -8.12
N LEU A 21 9.99 10.83 -8.17
CA LEU A 21 11.19 10.89 -7.33
C LEU A 21 10.93 11.36 -5.90
N ALA A 22 9.80 12.01 -5.64
CA ALA A 22 9.40 12.45 -4.31
C ALA A 22 8.90 11.30 -3.41
N ALA A 23 8.82 10.06 -3.93
CA ALA A 23 8.53 8.89 -3.12
C ALA A 23 9.74 8.50 -2.28
N GLU A 24 9.54 8.38 -0.97
CA GLU A 24 10.59 8.00 -0.02
C GLU A 24 10.42 6.55 0.45
N PRO A 25 11.50 5.77 0.61
CA PRO A 25 11.42 4.43 1.19
C PRO A 25 10.91 4.46 2.63
N ARG A 26 10.03 3.51 2.98
CA ARG A 26 9.49 3.35 4.34
C ARG A 26 9.12 1.89 4.62
N ASN A 27 8.93 1.59 5.89
CA ASN A 27 8.37 0.31 6.33
C ASN A 27 6.84 0.45 6.42
N VAL A 28 6.13 -0.41 5.70
CA VAL A 28 4.66 -0.45 5.71
C VAL A 28 4.23 -1.68 6.47
N GLN A 29 3.67 -1.47 7.66
CA GLN A 29 3.13 -2.55 8.46
C GLN A 29 1.78 -2.98 7.88
N ILE A 30 1.65 -4.24 7.50
CA ILE A 30 0.43 -4.82 6.96
C ILE A 30 -0.21 -5.69 8.02
N THR A 31 -1.44 -5.33 8.39
CA THR A 31 -2.28 -6.10 9.31
C THR A 31 -3.56 -6.50 8.58
N ALA A 32 -4.17 -7.59 9.02
CA ALA A 32 -5.48 -8.05 8.57
C ALA A 32 -6.47 -8.07 9.72
N GLU A 33 -7.71 -7.73 9.41
CA GLU A 33 -8.87 -8.02 10.25
C GLU A 33 -9.52 -9.30 9.75
N CYS A 34 -9.85 -10.21 10.67
CA CYS A 34 -10.45 -11.50 10.33
C CYS A 34 -11.95 -11.49 10.60
N HIS A 35 -12.71 -12.26 9.84
CA HIS A 35 -14.12 -12.53 10.10
C HIS A 35 -14.29 -13.12 11.51
N GLU A 36 -15.08 -12.47 12.35
CA GLU A 36 -15.35 -12.91 13.73
C GLU A 36 -16.22 -14.18 13.79
N ASP A 37 -16.98 -14.46 12.73
CA ASP A 37 -17.99 -15.53 12.67
C ASP A 37 -17.49 -16.87 12.10
N MET A 38 -16.21 -17.01 11.77
CA MET A 38 -15.66 -18.26 11.22
C MET A 38 -15.37 -19.28 12.32
N ASP A 39 -15.79 -20.54 12.10
CA ASP A 39 -15.45 -21.64 13.01
C ASP A 39 -13.92 -21.82 13.06
N PRO A 40 -13.32 -22.07 14.23
CA PRO A 40 -11.86 -22.23 14.37
C PRO A 40 -11.28 -23.34 13.47
N GLU A 41 -12.08 -24.34 13.13
CA GLU A 41 -11.68 -25.44 12.22
C GLU A 41 -11.49 -24.96 10.78
N ASP A 42 -12.26 -23.96 10.32
CA ASP A 42 -12.11 -23.40 8.98
C ASP A 42 -10.84 -22.55 8.83
N TYR A 43 -10.28 -22.07 9.94
CA TYR A 43 -9.04 -21.29 9.97
C TYR A 43 -7.83 -22.09 9.49
N ASP A 44 -7.79 -23.38 9.85
CA ASP A 44 -6.70 -24.29 9.47
C ASP A 44 -6.80 -24.73 8.00
N PHE A 45 -8.01 -24.85 7.46
CA PHE A 45 -8.24 -25.32 6.09
C PHE A 45 -8.25 -24.19 5.05
N TYR A 46 -8.78 -23.02 5.39
CA TYR A 46 -8.95 -21.89 4.48
C TYR A 46 -8.53 -20.56 5.12
N PRO A 47 -7.26 -20.39 5.51
CA PRO A 47 -6.76 -19.16 6.14
C PRO A 47 -6.94 -17.93 5.24
N ALA A 48 -7.06 -18.13 3.93
CA ALA A 48 -7.30 -17.05 2.99
C ALA A 48 -8.73 -16.49 3.01
N LEU A 49 -9.73 -17.27 3.44
CA LEU A 49 -11.13 -16.82 3.55
C LEU A 49 -11.42 -16.14 4.89
N CYS A 50 -10.48 -16.24 5.84
CA CYS A 50 -10.64 -15.68 7.17
C CYS A 50 -10.44 -14.17 7.20
N ILE A 51 -9.73 -13.59 6.23
CA ILE A 51 -9.36 -12.17 6.23
C ILE A 51 -10.41 -11.39 5.46
N GLU A 52 -11.00 -10.40 6.13
CA GLU A 52 -12.01 -9.53 5.54
C GLU A 52 -11.36 -8.31 4.88
N HIS A 53 -10.40 -7.67 5.58
CA HIS A 53 -9.78 -6.45 5.09
C HIS A 53 -8.30 -6.35 5.50
N LEU A 54 -7.48 -5.81 4.59
CA LEU A 54 -6.14 -5.33 4.92
C LEU A 54 -6.19 -3.89 5.43
N PHE A 55 -5.43 -3.62 6.48
CA PHE A 55 -5.18 -2.26 6.94
C PHE A 55 -3.72 -2.08 7.36
N SER A 56 -3.31 -0.82 7.47
CA SER A 56 -1.97 -0.44 7.85
C SER A 56 -2.02 0.73 8.83
N PRO A 57 -1.42 0.63 10.02
CA PRO A 57 -1.26 1.77 10.91
C PRO A 57 -0.23 2.78 10.36
N THR A 58 0.60 2.38 9.38
CA THR A 58 1.56 3.28 8.74
C THR A 58 0.80 4.39 7.99
N PRO A 59 1.11 5.68 8.25
CA PRO A 59 0.40 6.80 7.65
C PRO A 59 0.58 6.81 6.13
N VAL A 60 -0.44 7.29 5.41
CA VAL A 60 -0.39 7.44 3.95
C VAL A 60 0.75 8.40 3.57
N PRO A 61 1.56 8.08 2.53
CA PRO A 61 2.67 8.92 2.09
C PRO A 61 2.28 10.38 1.89
N ALA A 62 3.07 11.31 2.42
CA ALA A 62 2.81 12.75 2.32
C ALA A 62 2.64 13.22 0.87
N VAL A 63 3.35 12.59 -0.08
CA VAL A 63 3.24 12.89 -1.52
C VAL A 63 1.82 12.69 -2.05
N LEU A 64 1.05 11.71 -1.55
CA LEU A 64 -0.34 11.48 -1.95
C LEU A 64 -1.33 12.55 -1.44
N HIS A 65 -0.89 13.33 -0.44
CA HIS A 65 -1.66 14.41 0.17
C HIS A 65 -1.30 15.79 -0.36
N ALA A 66 -0.20 15.94 -1.10
CA ALA A 66 0.29 17.24 -1.56
C ALA A 66 -0.72 17.95 -2.49
N CYS A 67 -1.16 17.28 -3.55
CA CYS A 67 -2.17 17.79 -4.48
C CYS A 67 -2.75 16.66 -5.38
N ARG A 68 -3.77 16.98 -6.17
CA ARG A 68 -4.41 16.04 -7.12
C ARG A 68 -3.42 15.48 -8.15
N GLU A 69 -2.52 16.32 -8.64
CA GLU A 69 -1.52 15.92 -9.62
C GLU A 69 -0.53 14.92 -9.01
N SER A 70 -0.01 15.24 -7.83
CA SER A 70 0.89 14.35 -7.09
C SER A 70 0.26 12.98 -6.87
N ARG A 71 -0.99 12.92 -6.41
CA ARG A 71 -1.71 11.65 -6.23
C ARG A 71 -1.85 10.84 -7.53
N LYS A 72 -1.98 11.51 -8.68
CA LYS A 72 -2.12 10.85 -9.99
C LYS A 72 -0.76 10.39 -10.57
N GLN A 73 0.32 11.11 -10.26
CA GLN A 73 1.65 10.87 -10.81
C GLN A 73 2.56 10.08 -9.86
N SER A 74 2.20 9.95 -8.59
CA SER A 74 3.01 9.22 -7.62
C SER A 74 3.09 7.73 -7.99
N PRO A 75 4.20 7.05 -7.67
CA PRO A 75 4.42 5.64 -7.99
C PRO A 75 3.77 4.69 -6.96
N TYR A 76 2.80 5.17 -6.18
CA TYR A 76 2.09 4.36 -5.20
C TYR A 76 0.84 3.75 -5.82
N GLU A 77 0.61 2.49 -5.48
CA GLU A 77 -0.54 1.70 -5.90
C GLU A 77 -1.37 1.29 -4.68
N LYS A 78 -2.63 0.95 -4.93
CA LYS A 78 -3.49 0.36 -3.90
C LYS A 78 -3.21 -1.13 -3.82
N LEU A 79 -3.00 -1.61 -2.60
CA LEU A 79 -2.93 -3.02 -2.25
C LEU A 79 -4.21 -3.41 -1.53
N PHE A 80 -4.94 -4.32 -2.15
CA PHE A 80 -6.14 -4.97 -1.61
C PHE A 80 -5.77 -6.38 -1.14
N TYR A 81 -6.63 -6.99 -0.34
CA TYR A 81 -6.45 -8.36 0.08
C TYR A 81 -6.70 -9.33 -1.08
N LEU A 82 -7.91 -9.28 -1.64
CA LEU A 82 -8.43 -10.18 -2.66
C LEU A 82 -8.90 -9.44 -3.91
N GLU A 83 -9.77 -8.42 -3.78
CA GLU A 83 -10.39 -7.73 -4.92
C GLU A 83 -10.33 -6.20 -4.81
N GLU A 84 -10.24 -5.51 -5.96
CA GLU A 84 -10.25 -4.03 -6.04
C GLU A 84 -11.60 -3.40 -5.64
N THR A 85 -12.61 -4.23 -5.40
CA THR A 85 -13.95 -3.86 -4.90
C THR A 85 -13.99 -3.72 -3.38
N GLU A 86 -12.94 -4.15 -2.67
CA GLU A 86 -12.84 -4.04 -1.22
C GLU A 86 -12.91 -2.58 -0.74
N SER A 87 -13.53 -2.41 0.43
CA SER A 87 -13.73 -1.10 1.05
C SER A 87 -12.42 -0.49 1.55
N CYS A 88 -11.42 -1.32 1.84
CA CYS A 88 -10.16 -0.95 2.47
C CYS A 88 -8.96 -1.37 1.63
N TYR A 89 -7.91 -0.55 1.65
CA TYR A 89 -6.67 -0.81 0.93
C TYR A 89 -5.50 -0.07 1.58
N VAL A 90 -4.29 -0.55 1.31
CA VAL A 90 -3.05 0.08 1.74
C VAL A 90 -2.35 0.71 0.52
N TRP A 91 -1.90 1.96 0.64
CA TRP A 91 -1.03 2.55 -0.37
C TRP A 91 0.38 1.98 -0.22
N VAL A 92 0.91 1.40 -1.29
CA VAL A 92 2.24 0.78 -1.31
C VAL A 92 3.00 1.15 -2.58
N ASN A 93 4.31 1.26 -2.46
CA ASN A 93 5.21 1.24 -3.61
C ASN A 93 6.06 -0.03 -3.53
N PHE A 94 5.78 -1.02 -4.38
CA PHE A 94 6.46 -2.32 -4.32
C PHE A 94 7.97 -2.26 -4.58
N ASP A 95 8.45 -1.21 -5.25
CA ASP A 95 9.86 -1.01 -5.55
C ASP A 95 10.63 -0.30 -4.43
N LEU A 96 9.95 0.48 -3.58
CA LEU A 96 10.57 1.29 -2.54
C LEU A 96 10.23 0.82 -1.12
N ASP A 97 8.94 0.56 -0.87
CA ASP A 97 8.43 0.20 0.45
C ASP A 97 8.90 -1.19 0.86
N MET A 98 9.26 -1.33 2.13
CA MET A 98 9.46 -2.62 2.77
C MET A 98 8.15 -3.05 3.42
N LEU A 99 7.55 -4.13 2.94
CA LEU A 99 6.32 -4.65 3.53
C LEU A 99 6.67 -5.48 4.77
N ASP A 100 6.23 -5.01 5.94
CA ASP A 100 6.41 -5.69 7.22
C ASP A 100 5.09 -6.39 7.58
N VAL A 101 5.12 -7.72 7.55
CA VAL A 101 3.94 -8.54 7.84
C VAL A 101 3.91 -9.01 9.29
N GLY A 102 4.97 -8.82 10.07
CA GLY A 102 5.09 -9.37 11.43
C GLY A 102 4.70 -10.85 11.52
N LEU A 103 3.90 -11.20 12.53
CA LEU A 103 3.22 -12.50 12.68
C LEU A 103 1.90 -12.60 11.88
N GLY A 104 1.64 -11.63 11.00
CA GLY A 104 0.37 -11.42 10.33
C GLY A 104 0.13 -12.27 9.08
N PRO A 105 -0.73 -11.80 8.16
CA PRO A 105 -1.39 -12.63 7.15
C PRO A 105 -0.45 -13.09 6.02
N LEU A 106 0.13 -14.29 6.12
CA LEU A 106 0.99 -14.81 5.03
C LEU A 106 0.20 -15.13 3.75
N SER A 107 -1.12 -15.34 3.84
CA SER A 107 -2.00 -15.64 2.70
C SER A 107 -1.97 -14.56 1.61
N PHE A 108 -1.96 -13.25 1.97
CA PHE A 108 -1.94 -12.18 0.96
C PHE A 108 -0.63 -12.15 0.17
N LEU A 109 0.47 -12.65 0.75
CA LEU A 109 1.77 -12.74 0.06
C LEU A 109 1.69 -13.67 -1.14
N PHE A 110 0.90 -14.74 -1.05
CA PHE A 110 0.69 -15.65 -2.17
C PHE A 110 -0.07 -14.97 -3.30
N LEU A 111 -1.13 -14.21 -2.97
CA LEU A 111 -1.95 -13.47 -3.94
C LEU A 111 -1.14 -12.38 -4.66
N ASN A 112 -0.25 -11.70 -3.93
CA ASN A 112 0.52 -10.56 -4.45
C ASN A 112 1.99 -10.90 -4.76
N ARG A 113 2.34 -12.19 -4.82
CA ARG A 113 3.74 -12.67 -4.95
C ARG A 113 4.49 -12.06 -6.13
N SER A 114 3.81 -11.83 -7.26
CA SER A 114 4.43 -11.26 -8.46
C SER A 114 4.78 -9.77 -8.33
N ARG A 115 4.10 -9.07 -7.42
CA ARG A 115 4.25 -7.62 -7.20
C ARG A 115 5.23 -7.34 -6.06
N ILE A 116 5.20 -8.13 -4.99
CA ILE A 116 6.02 -7.90 -3.79
C ILE A 116 7.50 -8.17 -4.09
N ARG A 117 8.34 -7.16 -3.89
CA ARG A 117 9.80 -7.26 -4.10
C ARG A 117 10.61 -7.15 -2.80
N ARG A 118 10.03 -6.55 -1.77
CA ARG A 118 10.70 -6.21 -0.50
C ARG A 118 9.79 -6.60 0.65
N LEU A 119 10.25 -7.58 1.43
CA LEU A 119 9.51 -8.09 2.57
C LEU A 119 10.42 -8.18 3.79
N LYS A 120 9.88 -7.83 4.94
CA LYS A 120 10.50 -8.01 6.25
C LYS A 120 9.64 -8.98 7.08
N PHE A 121 10.32 -9.95 7.69
CA PHE A 121 9.80 -10.79 8.76
C PHE A 121 10.38 -10.32 10.10
N GLU A 122 9.69 -10.58 11.20
CA GLU A 122 10.25 -10.43 12.56
C GLU A 122 11.20 -11.57 12.93
#